data_AF-A0A1I7S358-F1
#
_entry.id   AF-A0A1I7S358-F1
#
_cell.length_a   1.000
_cell.length_b   1.000
_cell.length_c   1.000
_cell.angle_alpha   90.00
_cell.angle_beta   90.00
_cell.angle_gamma   90.00
#
_symmetry.space_group_name_H-M   'P 1'
#
loop_
_entity.id
_entity.type
_entity.pdbx_description
1 polymer ?
#
loop_
_entity_poly.entity_id
_entity_poly.type
_entity_poly.pdbx_seq_one_letter_code
_entity_poly.pdbx_strand_id
1 'polypeptide(L)'
;MDSGQPRSARPYVPSSLCGDVESMMIDMVLTEIQNQIGRIEDEQEQKRQESLRETQSPDYSWLMDWKLKNKKVLNFRECSAVELLCQKIKPNEWSLLIRTFRSKVRYVDSRDGVIEVFRGTVDEVRQQRGDNVSMMNVDETEDETWRSDPIQHRSLSVVELSSPRGSPKSFSGMENVV
;
A
#
# COMPACT_ATOMS: atom_id res chain seq x y z
N MET A 1 4.39 18.96 -62.01
CA MET A 1 3.87 17.67 -61.52
C MET A 1 4.97 17.09 -60.66
N ASP A 2 4.80 17.15 -59.34
CA ASP A 2 5.80 16.76 -58.35
C ASP A 2 5.45 15.36 -57.83
N SER A 3 6.27 14.38 -58.21
CA SER A 3 6.09 12.97 -57.87
C SER A 3 6.76 12.67 -56.53
N GLY A 4 5.98 12.77 -55.45
CA GLY A 4 6.39 12.44 -54.09
C GLY A 4 6.77 10.96 -53.95
N GLN A 5 8.00 10.72 -53.51
CA GLN A 5 8.56 9.39 -53.21
C GLN A 5 7.92 8.80 -51.94
N PRO A 6 7.50 7.51 -51.92
CA PRO A 6 6.92 6.91 -50.74
C PRO A 6 8.00 6.68 -49.67
N ARG A 7 7.77 7.23 -48.47
CA ARG A 7 8.61 7.02 -47.30
C ARG A 7 8.55 5.54 -46.90
N SER A 8 9.72 4.91 -46.86
CA SER A 8 9.95 3.56 -46.37
C SER A 8 9.32 3.37 -44.98
N ALA A 9 8.36 2.45 -44.89
CA ALA A 9 7.77 2.02 -43.62
C ALA A 9 8.84 1.24 -42.83
N ARG A 10 9.42 1.87 -41.82
CA ARG A 10 10.15 1.11 -40.80
C ARG A 10 9.16 0.21 -40.07
N PRO A 11 9.43 -1.09 -39.89
CA PRO A 11 8.60 -1.93 -39.04
C PRO A 11 8.62 -1.36 -37.60
N TYR A 12 7.43 -1.11 -37.07
CA TYR A 12 7.23 -0.78 -35.67
C TYR A 12 7.65 -1.99 -34.84
N VAL A 13 8.76 -1.88 -34.12
CA VAL A 13 9.12 -2.84 -33.09
C VAL A 13 8.57 -2.27 -31.77
N PRO A 14 7.54 -2.87 -31.16
CA PRO A 14 7.04 -2.41 -29.88
C PRO A 14 8.16 -2.54 -28.85
N SER A 15 8.76 -1.40 -28.51
CA SER A 15 9.72 -1.31 -27.41
C SER A 15 8.92 -1.10 -26.13
N SER A 16 8.54 -2.19 -25.45
CA SER A 16 8.37 -2.28 -23.97
C SER A 16 7.39 -3.38 -23.53
N LEU A 17 7.81 -4.65 -23.62
CA LEU A 17 7.11 -5.77 -22.95
C LEU A 17 7.02 -5.62 -21.41
N CYS A 18 7.72 -4.64 -20.82
CA CYS A 18 7.72 -4.41 -19.37
C CYS A 18 6.46 -3.65 -18.89
N GLY A 19 5.93 -2.73 -19.70
CA GLY A 19 4.71 -1.98 -19.36
C GLY A 19 3.46 -2.85 -19.40
N ASP A 20 3.44 -3.83 -20.29
CA ASP A 20 2.31 -4.75 -20.46
C ASP A 20 2.11 -5.67 -19.25
N VAL A 21 3.20 -6.16 -18.66
CA VAL A 21 3.12 -7.05 -17.49
C VAL A 21 2.66 -6.28 -16.26
N GLU A 22 3.22 -5.08 -16.02
CA GLU A 22 2.81 -4.25 -14.89
C GLU A 22 1.33 -3.86 -14.99
N SER A 23 0.86 -3.43 -16.16
CA SER A 23 -0.55 -3.13 -16.41
C SER A 23 -1.42 -4.36 -16.16
N MET A 24 -1.02 -5.53 -16.65
CA MET A 24 -1.76 -6.78 -16.43
C MET A 24 -1.86 -7.16 -14.95
N MET A 25 -0.80 -6.93 -14.17
CA MET A 25 -0.82 -7.19 -12.73
C MET A 25 -1.75 -6.21 -11.99
N ILE A 26 -1.74 -4.93 -12.40
CA ILE A 26 -2.66 -3.91 -11.88
C ILE A 26 -4.11 -4.31 -12.18
N ASP A 27 -4.42 -4.68 -13.43
CA ASP A 27 -5.75 -5.10 -13.85
C ASP A 27 -6.24 -6.34 -13.09
N MET A 28 -5.35 -7.30 -12.85
CA MET A 28 -5.66 -8.47 -12.03
C MET A 28 -5.99 -8.09 -10.58
N VAL A 29 -5.24 -7.19 -9.97
CA VAL A 29 -5.52 -6.71 -8.61
C VAL A 29 -6.83 -5.94 -8.55
N LEU A 30 -7.08 -5.05 -9.51
CA LEU A 30 -8.34 -4.32 -9.63
C LEU A 30 -9.53 -5.27 -9.76
N THR A 31 -9.39 -6.29 -10.62
CA THR A 31 -10.42 -7.33 -10.80
C THR A 31 -10.67 -8.10 -9.51
N GLU A 32 -9.61 -8.46 -8.77
CA GLU A 32 -9.76 -9.14 -7.48
C GLU A 32 -10.49 -8.26 -6.45
N ILE A 33 -10.12 -6.98 -6.32
CA ILE A 33 -10.78 -6.04 -5.41
C ILE A 33 -12.25 -5.87 -5.79
N GLN A 34 -12.55 -5.69 -7.08
CA GLN A 34 -13.93 -5.60 -7.58
C GLN A 34 -14.73 -6.86 -7.28
N ASN A 35 -14.13 -8.04 -7.46
CA ASN A 35 -14.79 -9.30 -7.14
C ASN A 35 -15.12 -9.42 -5.65
N GLN A 36 -14.24 -8.98 -4.75
CA GLN A 36 -14.51 -9.02 -3.32
C GLN A 36 -15.62 -8.03 -2.91
N ILE A 37 -15.60 -6.82 -3.47
CA ILE A 37 -16.66 -5.83 -3.24
C ILE A 37 -18.00 -6.36 -3.76
N GLY A 38 -18.01 -6.93 -4.97
CA GLY A 38 -19.21 -7.54 -5.56
C GLY A 38 -19.81 -8.62 -4.66
N ARG A 39 -18.98 -9.49 -4.09
CA ARG A 39 -19.42 -10.52 -3.13
C ARG A 39 -20.04 -9.93 -1.87
N ILE A 40 -19.40 -8.92 -1.27
CA ILE A 40 -19.91 -8.27 -0.06
C ILE A 40 -21.29 -7.65 -0.32
N GLU A 41 -21.44 -6.92 -1.43
CA GLU A 41 -22.71 -6.29 -1.80
C GLU A 41 -23.80 -7.33 -2.11
N ASP A 42 -23.44 -8.44 -2.76
CA ASP A 42 -24.38 -9.54 -3.02
C ASP A 42 -24.85 -10.21 -1.72
N GLU A 43 -23.95 -10.44 -0.77
CA GLU A 43 -24.28 -10.98 0.56
C GLU A 43 -25.16 -10.03 1.37
N GLN A 44 -24.87 -8.73 1.34
CA GLN A 44 -25.69 -7.71 2.02
C GLN A 44 -27.10 -7.64 1.42
N GLU A 45 -27.21 -7.65 0.09
CA GLU A 45 -28.49 -7.66 -0.61
C GLU A 45 -29.29 -8.93 -0.30
N GLN A 46 -28.63 -10.10 -0.27
CA GLN A 46 -29.27 -11.36 0.10
C GLN A 46 -29.81 -11.32 1.53
N LYS A 47 -29.01 -10.85 2.50
CA LYS A 47 -29.45 -10.69 3.91
C LYS A 47 -30.64 -9.74 4.02
N ARG A 48 -30.63 -8.63 3.26
CA ARG A 48 -31.75 -7.69 3.21
C ARG A 48 -33.01 -8.36 2.69
N GLN A 49 -32.93 -9.11 1.60
CA GLN A 49 -34.07 -9.84 1.06
C GLN A 49 -34.61 -10.90 2.02
N GLU A 50 -33.72 -11.64 2.71
CA GLU A 50 -34.10 -12.62 3.72
C GLU A 50 -34.86 -11.95 4.88
N SER A 51 -34.36 -10.82 5.39
CA SER A 51 -35.04 -10.06 6.46
C SER A 51 -36.45 -9.61 6.07
N LEU A 52 -36.67 -9.17 4.81
CA LEU A 52 -37.99 -8.78 4.32
C LEU A 52 -38.96 -9.97 4.23
N ARG A 53 -38.44 -11.14 3.87
CA ARG A 53 -39.24 -12.38 3.83
C ARG A 53 -39.66 -12.81 5.23
N GLU A 54 -38.77 -12.69 6.21
CA GLU A 54 -39.08 -12.96 7.62
C GLU A 54 -40.12 -12.00 8.19
N THR A 55 -40.02 -10.70 7.87
CA THR A 55 -40.96 -9.69 8.36
C THR A 55 -42.25 -9.58 7.53
N GLN A 56 -42.42 -10.41 6.48
CA GLN A 56 -43.50 -10.32 5.48
C GLN A 56 -43.70 -8.90 4.93
N SER A 57 -42.63 -8.10 4.89
CA SER A 57 -42.70 -6.72 4.44
C SER A 57 -42.60 -6.68 2.92
N PRO A 58 -43.49 -5.95 2.22
CA PRO A 58 -43.40 -5.81 0.77
C PRO A 58 -42.10 -5.12 0.34
N ASP A 59 -41.43 -5.67 -0.68
CA ASP A 59 -40.18 -5.11 -1.20
C ASP A 59 -40.47 -3.94 -2.16
N TYR A 60 -40.16 -2.73 -1.71
CA TYR A 60 -40.22 -1.51 -2.54
C TYR A 60 -38.85 -1.09 -3.06
N SER A 61 -37.85 -1.98 -3.08
CA SER A 61 -36.50 -1.64 -3.57
C SER A 61 -36.45 -1.27 -5.06
N TRP A 62 -37.51 -1.56 -5.81
CA TRP A 62 -37.70 -1.09 -7.19
C TRP A 62 -38.21 0.35 -7.27
N LEU A 63 -38.83 0.88 -6.21
CA LEU A 63 -39.22 2.29 -6.08
C LEU A 63 -38.04 3.17 -5.67
N MET A 64 -37.02 2.61 -5.02
CA MET A 64 -35.80 3.33 -4.69
C MET A 64 -34.97 3.55 -5.95
N ASP A 65 -34.45 4.77 -6.13
CA ASP A 65 -33.64 5.11 -7.30
C ASP A 65 -32.48 4.11 -7.44
N TRP A 66 -32.33 3.53 -8.63
CA TRP A 66 -31.17 2.69 -8.96
C TRP A 66 -29.84 3.42 -8.72
N LYS A 67 -29.84 4.76 -8.69
CA LYS A 67 -28.69 5.61 -8.38
C LYS A 67 -28.29 5.60 -6.90
N LEU A 68 -29.22 5.27 -5.99
CA LEU A 68 -28.96 5.09 -4.56
C LEU A 68 -28.50 3.68 -4.23
N LYS A 69 -28.64 2.71 -5.15
CA LYS A 69 -28.00 1.40 -5.00
C LYS A 69 -26.49 1.58 -5.12
N ASN A 70 -25.77 1.10 -4.11
CA ASN A 70 -24.32 1.04 -4.13
C ASN A 70 -23.88 0.38 -5.43
N LYS A 71 -23.01 1.07 -6.19
CA LYS A 71 -22.47 0.50 -7.43
C LYS A 71 -21.55 -0.65 -7.05
N LYS A 72 -21.81 -1.84 -7.57
CA LYS A 72 -20.95 -3.03 -7.44
C LYS A 72 -19.53 -2.83 -8.02
N VAL A 73 -19.35 -1.76 -8.79
CA VAL A 73 -18.09 -1.42 -9.46
C VAL A 73 -17.36 -0.36 -8.65
N LEU A 74 -16.03 -0.44 -8.64
CA LEU A 74 -15.17 0.62 -8.12
C LEU A 74 -15.45 1.97 -8.82
N ASN A 75 -15.47 3.04 -8.04
CA ASN A 75 -15.52 4.39 -8.54
C ASN A 75 -14.16 4.76 -9.13
N PHE A 76 -14.14 5.69 -10.08
CA PHE A 76 -12.91 6.17 -10.71
C PHE A 76 -11.82 6.57 -9.70
N ARG A 77 -12.21 7.26 -8.62
CA ARG A 77 -11.29 7.67 -7.55
C ARG A 77 -10.66 6.48 -6.82
N GLU A 78 -11.43 5.41 -6.61
CA GLU A 78 -10.94 4.22 -5.92
C GLU A 78 -10.02 3.41 -6.83
N CYS A 79 -10.37 3.26 -8.12
CA CYS A 79 -9.49 2.65 -9.12
C CYS A 79 -8.15 3.37 -9.16
N SER A 80 -8.17 4.70 -9.30
CA SER A 80 -6.95 5.52 -9.32
C SER A 80 -6.15 5.40 -8.02
N ALA A 81 -6.81 5.33 -6.85
CA ALA A 81 -6.12 5.13 -5.58
C ALA A 81 -5.43 3.76 -5.50
N VAL A 82 -6.07 2.70 -5.98
CA VAL A 82 -5.49 1.35 -6.06
C VAL A 82 -4.31 1.33 -7.04
N GLU A 83 -4.44 1.92 -8.22
CA GLU A 83 -3.35 2.04 -9.20
C GLU A 83 -2.12 2.75 -8.62
N LEU A 84 -2.32 3.85 -7.89
CA LEU A 84 -1.24 4.58 -7.23
C LEU A 84 -0.56 3.75 -6.11
N LEU A 85 -1.29 2.86 -5.45
CA LEU A 85 -0.72 1.93 -4.47
C LEU A 85 0.11 0.84 -5.18
N CYS A 86 -0.42 0.31 -6.28
CA CYS A 86 0.26 -0.68 -7.11
C CYS A 86 1.61 -0.20 -7.63
N GLN A 87 1.74 1.07 -8.03
CA GLN A 87 3.00 1.67 -8.49
C GLN A 87 4.14 1.62 -7.45
N LYS A 88 3.85 1.36 -6.17
CA LYS A 88 4.85 1.27 -5.10
C LYS A 88 5.47 -0.14 -4.97
N ILE A 89 4.91 -1.12 -5.66
CA ILE A 89 5.23 -2.54 -5.55
C ILE A 89 6.27 -2.90 -6.62
N LYS A 90 7.31 -3.65 -6.23
CA LYS A 90 8.30 -4.14 -7.20
C LYS A 90 7.78 -5.38 -7.93
N PRO A 91 8.24 -5.64 -9.17
CA PRO A 91 7.81 -6.80 -9.96
C PRO A 91 7.94 -8.16 -9.25
N ASN A 92 8.93 -8.33 -8.38
CA ASN A 92 9.16 -9.57 -7.63
C ASN A 92 8.27 -9.73 -6.38
N GLU A 93 7.48 -8.71 -6.01
CA GLU A 93 6.68 -8.68 -4.78
C GLU A 93 5.19 -8.91 -5.03
N TRP A 94 4.74 -8.91 -6.28
CA TRP A 94 3.33 -9.06 -6.63
C TRP A 94 2.70 -10.35 -6.10
N SER A 95 3.42 -11.47 -6.15
CA SER A 95 2.93 -12.75 -5.65
C SER A 95 2.69 -12.72 -4.13
N LEU A 96 3.59 -12.06 -3.39
CA LEU A 96 3.45 -11.83 -1.95
C LEU A 96 2.25 -10.93 -1.67
N LEU A 97 2.14 -9.80 -2.37
CA LEU A 97 1.01 -8.87 -2.24
C LEU A 97 -0.34 -9.57 -2.41
N ILE A 98 -0.52 -10.28 -3.54
CA ILE A 98 -1.79 -10.95 -3.86
C ILE A 98 -2.12 -12.02 -2.82
N ARG A 99 -1.13 -12.82 -2.39
CA ARG A 99 -1.34 -13.86 -1.38
C ARG A 99 -1.74 -13.27 -0.03
N THR A 100 -1.02 -12.25 0.43
CA THR A 100 -1.30 -11.61 1.72
C THR A 100 -2.65 -10.91 1.69
N PHE A 101 -2.96 -10.17 0.62
CA PHE A 101 -4.25 -9.52 0.44
C PHE A 101 -5.41 -10.53 0.48
N ARG A 102 -5.33 -11.61 -0.31
CA ARG A 102 -6.35 -12.68 -0.34
C ARG A 102 -6.55 -13.38 1.00
N SER A 103 -5.54 -13.42 1.86
CA SER A 103 -5.68 -14.01 3.20
C SER A 103 -6.45 -13.09 4.16
N LYS A 104 -6.28 -11.78 4.03
CA LYS A 104 -6.84 -10.77 4.93
C LYS A 104 -8.24 -10.33 4.51
N VAL A 105 -8.48 -10.17 3.21
CA VAL A 105 -9.75 -9.63 2.68
C VAL A 105 -10.96 -10.53 2.97
N ARG A 106 -10.74 -11.82 3.25
CA ARG A 106 -11.81 -12.79 3.57
C ARG A 106 -12.65 -12.44 4.80
N TYR A 107 -12.11 -11.62 5.70
CA TYR A 107 -12.76 -11.25 6.95
C TYR A 107 -13.36 -9.84 6.92
N VAL A 108 -13.46 -9.25 5.72
CA VAL A 108 -13.97 -7.90 5.53
C VAL A 108 -15.41 -7.95 5.07
N ASP A 109 -16.25 -7.10 5.67
CA ASP A 109 -17.70 -7.03 5.46
C ASP A 109 -18.17 -5.73 4.81
N SER A 110 -17.24 -4.84 4.47
CA SER A 110 -17.50 -3.51 3.91
C SER A 110 -16.55 -3.16 2.77
N ARG A 111 -17.07 -2.41 1.80
CA ARG A 111 -16.31 -1.91 0.65
C ARG A 111 -15.05 -1.14 1.06
N ASP A 112 -15.20 -0.16 1.95
CA ASP A 112 -14.08 0.67 2.42
C ASP A 112 -13.04 -0.18 3.15
N GLY A 113 -13.49 -1.17 3.92
CA GLY A 113 -12.62 -2.14 4.56
C GLY A 113 -11.74 -2.91 3.56
N VAL A 114 -12.24 -3.24 2.37
CA VAL A 114 -11.46 -3.97 1.35
C VAL A 114 -10.30 -3.10 0.86
N ILE A 115 -10.58 -1.82 0.59
CA ILE A 115 -9.58 -0.86 0.12
C ILE A 115 -8.54 -0.57 1.20
N GLU A 116 -8.96 -0.42 2.45
CA GLU A 116 -8.03 -0.19 3.57
C GLU A 116 -7.17 -1.42 3.88
N VAL A 117 -7.72 -2.64 3.80
CA VAL A 117 -6.92 -3.86 3.90
C VAL A 117 -5.92 -3.96 2.76
N PHE A 118 -6.29 -3.57 1.54
CA PHE A 118 -5.36 -3.54 0.41
C PHE A 118 -4.23 -2.53 0.65
N ARG A 119 -4.55 -1.31 1.06
CA ARG A 119 -3.58 -0.27 1.43
C ARG A 119 -2.60 -0.77 2.50
N GLY A 120 -3.12 -1.34 3.59
CA GLY A 120 -2.29 -1.88 4.68
C GLY A 120 -1.40 -3.04 4.21
N THR A 121 -1.89 -3.88 3.29
CA THR A 121 -1.08 -4.97 2.71
C THR A 121 0.06 -4.42 1.85
N VAL A 122 -0.19 -3.37 1.06
CA VAL A 122 0.86 -2.71 0.27
C VAL A 122 1.93 -2.12 1.18
N ASP A 123 1.53 -1.45 2.27
CA ASP A 123 2.48 -0.87 3.21
C ASP A 123 3.28 -1.93 3.98
N GLU A 124 2.66 -3.06 4.34
CA GLU A 124 3.36 -4.20 4.93
C GLU A 124 4.42 -4.80 4.00
N VAL A 125 4.08 -5.01 2.72
CA VAL A 125 5.04 -5.51 1.72
C VAL A 125 6.22 -4.54 1.58
N ARG A 126 5.95 -3.23 1.62
CA ARG A 126 7.01 -2.20 1.58
C ARG A 126 7.86 -2.19 2.85
N GLN A 127 7.27 -2.41 4.01
CA GLN A 127 7.99 -2.44 5.29
C GLN A 127 8.93 -3.65 5.37
N GLN A 128 8.47 -4.84 4.97
CA GLN A 128 9.30 -6.05 4.92
C GLN A 128 10.56 -5.86 4.07
N ARG A 129 10.49 -5.03 3.03
CA ARG A 129 11.67 -4.65 2.24
C ARG A 129 12.71 -3.88 3.08
N GLY A 130 12.26 -2.94 3.92
CA GLY A 130 13.15 -2.18 4.80
C GLY A 130 13.83 -3.06 5.86
N ASP A 131 13.07 -3.97 6.45
CA ASP A 131 13.56 -4.86 7.50
C ASP A 131 14.59 -5.87 6.97
N ASN A 132 14.34 -6.45 5.78
CA ASN A 132 15.28 -7.37 5.12
C ASN A 132 16.59 -6.70 4.74
N VAL A 133 16.58 -5.41 4.38
CA VAL A 133 17.80 -4.65 4.09
C VAL A 133 18.56 -4.32 5.38
N SER A 134 17.86 -4.03 6.48
CA SER A 134 18.49 -3.76 7.78
C SER A 134 19.27 -4.96 8.32
N MET A 135 18.71 -6.17 8.21
CA MET A 135 19.37 -7.40 8.69
C MET A 135 20.64 -7.80 7.90
N MET A 136 20.76 -7.39 6.63
CA MET A 136 21.93 -7.71 5.80
C MET A 136 23.13 -6.78 6.05
N ASN A 137 23.00 -5.73 6.86
CA ASN A 137 24.07 -4.75 7.12
C ASN A 137 24.74 -4.93 8.51
N VAL A 138 24.52 -6.04 9.22
CA VAL A 138 25.01 -6.24 10.61
C VAL A 138 26.27 -7.12 10.67
N ASP A 139 26.95 -7.41 9.56
CA ASP A 139 28.10 -8.33 9.52
C ASP A 139 29.41 -7.71 8.98
N GLU A 140 29.78 -6.49 9.39
CA GLU A 140 31.14 -5.98 9.17
C GLU A 140 31.56 -4.97 10.27
N THR A 141 31.69 -5.42 11.51
CA THR A 141 32.56 -4.79 12.52
C THR A 141 32.50 -5.64 13.76
N GLU A 142 33.43 -6.56 13.99
CA GLU A 142 33.98 -6.95 15.32
C GLU A 142 35.12 -7.96 15.09
N ASP A 143 36.26 -7.52 14.54
CA ASP A 143 37.48 -8.33 14.59
C ASP A 143 38.75 -7.48 14.56
N GLU A 144 39.00 -6.70 15.62
CA GLU A 144 40.36 -6.24 15.94
C GLU A 144 40.45 -5.73 17.39
N THR A 145 40.41 -6.64 18.37
CA THR A 145 40.81 -6.28 19.74
C THR A 145 41.50 -7.44 20.46
N TRP A 146 42.65 -7.86 19.94
CA TRP A 146 43.64 -8.63 20.70
C TRP A 146 45.05 -8.12 20.43
N ARG A 147 45.41 -7.00 21.08
CA ARG A 147 46.80 -6.74 21.47
C ARG A 147 46.83 -6.38 22.95
N SER A 148 47.17 -7.39 23.74
CA SER A 148 47.69 -7.27 25.09
C SER A 148 48.91 -6.35 25.12
N ASP A 149 49.02 -5.51 26.15
CA ASP A 149 50.23 -5.42 26.98
C ASP A 149 50.02 -4.57 28.25
N PRO A 150 50.88 -4.72 29.28
CA PRO A 150 50.50 -4.59 30.69
C PRO A 150 50.85 -3.25 31.35
N ILE A 151 50.06 -2.95 32.39
CA ILE A 151 50.30 -2.17 33.63
C ILE A 151 51.61 -1.38 33.71
N GLN A 152 51.52 -0.05 33.81
CA GLN A 152 52.32 0.75 34.75
C GLN A 152 51.54 1.93 35.35
N HIS A 153 51.70 2.09 36.67
CA HIS A 153 51.23 3.16 37.54
C HIS A 153 51.52 4.58 37.03
N ARG A 154 50.56 5.51 37.15
CA ARG A 154 50.84 6.84 37.74
C ARG A 154 49.58 7.66 38.08
N SER A 155 49.47 7.93 39.38
CA SER A 155 49.04 9.16 40.07
C SER A 155 47.83 9.97 39.60
N LEU A 156 46.89 10.08 40.54
CA LEU A 156 45.79 11.03 40.64
C LEU A 156 46.24 12.50 40.54
N SER A 157 45.44 13.31 39.86
CA SER A 157 45.16 14.68 40.28
C SER A 157 43.73 15.09 39.90
N VAL A 158 42.98 15.43 40.94
CA VAL A 158 41.67 16.08 40.96
C VAL A 158 41.76 17.48 40.37
N VAL A 159 40.83 17.84 39.48
CA VAL A 159 40.28 19.20 39.41
C VAL A 159 38.83 19.18 38.92
N GLU A 160 37.96 19.70 39.78
CA GLU A 160 36.60 20.16 39.49
C GLU A 160 36.54 21.09 38.27
N LEU A 161 35.42 21.12 37.52
CA LEU A 161 34.42 22.20 37.62
C LEU A 161 33.35 22.13 36.52
N SER A 162 32.10 22.25 36.96
CA SER A 162 30.95 22.95 36.35
C SER A 162 30.30 22.48 35.03
N SER A 163 29.09 21.94 35.20
CA SER A 163 27.90 22.11 34.33
C SER A 163 27.53 23.62 34.19
N PRO A 164 26.73 24.12 33.21
CA PRO A 164 25.30 23.74 33.10
C PRO A 164 24.58 23.90 31.72
N ARG A 165 23.43 23.20 31.62
CA ARG A 165 22.11 23.57 31.06
C ARG A 165 21.98 24.28 29.69
N GLY A 166 21.17 23.66 28.81
CA GLY A 166 20.40 24.33 27.76
C GLY A 166 19.04 23.65 27.54
N SER A 167 17.98 24.30 28.02
CA SER A 167 16.56 23.89 28.01
C SER A 167 15.91 23.90 26.61
N PRO A 168 14.72 23.29 26.45
CA PRO A 168 14.02 23.17 25.16
C PRO A 168 13.19 24.42 24.83
N LYS A 169 12.98 24.69 23.53
CA LYS A 169 11.99 25.67 23.05
C LYS A 169 10.79 24.95 22.45
N SER A 170 9.70 24.98 23.20
CA SER A 170 8.32 24.91 22.73
C SER A 170 7.96 26.19 21.94
N PHE A 171 7.26 26.05 20.82
CA PHE A 171 6.48 27.15 20.25
C PHE A 171 5.13 26.62 19.74
N SER A 172 4.07 27.20 20.30
CA SER A 172 2.66 27.02 19.98
C SER A 172 2.17 28.17 19.09
N GLY A 173 1.23 27.89 18.19
CA GLY A 173 0.38 28.85 17.47
C GLY A 173 -0.39 28.05 16.43
N MET A 174 -1.68 27.71 16.55
CA MET A 174 -2.86 28.48 16.98
C MET A 174 -2.92 29.85 16.30
N GLU A 175 -3.61 29.90 15.16
CA GLU A 175 -4.67 30.89 14.92
C GLU A 175 -5.61 30.39 13.82
N ASN A 176 -6.85 30.12 14.26
CA ASN A 176 -8.04 30.05 13.42
C ASN A 176 -8.38 31.48 12.97
N VAL A 177 -8.72 31.67 11.70
CA VAL A 177 -9.56 32.80 11.29
C VAL A 177 -10.66 32.26 10.38
N VAL A 178 -11.87 32.44 10.94
CA VAL A 178 -13.24 32.50 10.39
C VAL A 178 -13.40 32.42 8.88
#